data_AF-A0A0E3V8Q5-F1
#
_entry.id   AF-A0A0E3V8Q5-F1
#
_cell.length_a   1.000
_cell.length_b   1.000
_cell.length_c   1.000
_cell.angle_alpha   90.00
_cell.angle_beta   90.00
_cell.angle_gamma   90.00
#
_symmetry.space_group_name_H-M   'P 1'
#
loop_
_entity.id
_entity.type
_entity.pdbx_description
1 polymer ?
#
loop_
_entity_poly.entity_id
_entity_poly.type
_entity_poly.pdbx_seq_one_letter_code
_entity_poly.pdbx_strand_id
1 'polypeptide(L)' 'MQTNVLKPIRELINEALPANMQFKPTKDFYQQVGINKHRFSKIMRGEIQPQRNELYTIAAHFQIPAHKLL' A
#
# COMPACT_ATOMS: atom_id res chain seq x y z
N MET A 1 -26.84 -1.68 -5.78
CA MET A 1 -25.83 -2.75 -5.60
C MET A 1 -24.48 -2.06 -5.50
N GLN A 2 -23.88 -1.99 -4.31
CA GLN A 2 -22.53 -1.43 -4.17
C GLN A 2 -21.55 -2.53 -4.56
N THR A 3 -20.97 -2.42 -5.76
CA THR A 3 -19.81 -3.23 -6.14
C THR A 3 -18.67 -2.81 -5.23
N ASN A 4 -18.28 -3.67 -4.30
CA ASN A 4 -17.11 -3.47 -3.44
C ASN A 4 -15.86 -3.61 -4.32
N VAL A 5 -15.53 -2.58 -5.09
CA VAL A 5 -14.34 -2.57 -5.92
C VAL A 5 -13.16 -2.43 -4.97
N LEU A 6 -12.37 -3.50 -4.86
CA LEU A 6 -11.11 -3.49 -4.11
C LEU A 6 -10.27 -2.30 -4.58
N LYS A 7 -10.03 -1.35 -3.68
CA LYS A 7 -9.20 -0.19 -3.98
C LYS A 7 -7.75 -0.64 -4.16
N PRO A 8 -7.05 -0.20 -5.21
CA PRO A 8 -5.60 -0.38 -5.31
C PRO A 8 -4.89 0.13 -4.06
N ILE A 9 -3.86 -0.57 -3.58
CA ILE A 9 -3.15 -0.15 -2.36
C ILE A 9 -2.56 1.26 -2.46
N ARG A 10 -2.24 1.73 -3.66
CA ARG A 10 -1.84 3.12 -3.90
C ARG A 10 -2.90 4.11 -3.42
N GLU A 11 -4.17 3.84 -3.68
CA GLU A 11 -5.28 4.72 -3.25
C GLU A 11 -5.45 4.66 -1.75
N LEU A 12 -5.36 3.48 -1.15
CA LEU A 12 -5.43 3.31 0.31
C LEU A 12 -4.30 4.06 1.02
N ILE A 13 -3.08 4.03 0.48
CA ILE A 13 -1.94 4.80 0.98
C ILE A 13 -2.22 6.30 0.85
N ASN A 14 -2.70 6.77 -0.30
CA ASN A 14 -3.00 8.18 -0.51
C ASN A 14 -4.12 8.69 0.42
N GLU A 15 -5.12 7.87 0.73
CA GLU A 15 -6.18 8.19 1.70
C GLU A 15 -5.66 8.25 3.15
N ALA A 16 -4.63 7.47 3.47
CA ALA A 16 -4.04 7.43 4.80
C ALA A 16 -3.10 8.61 5.07
N LEU A 17 -2.67 9.32 4.02
CA LEU A 17 -1.77 10.46 4.13
C LEU A 17 -2.55 11.78 4.21
N PRO A 18 -2.00 12.81 4.89
CA PRO A 18 -2.56 14.14 4.86
C PRO A 18 -2.75 14.67 3.44
N ALA A 19 -3.78 15.49 3.23
CA ALA A 19 -3.99 16.16 1.95
C ALA A 19 -2.72 16.95 1.55
N ASN A 20 -2.27 16.76 0.31
CA ASN A 20 -1.02 17.29 -0.25
C ASN A 20 0.29 16.62 0.20
N MET A 21 0.24 15.50 0.92
CA MET A 21 1.43 14.74 1.25
C MET A 21 1.61 13.56 0.29
N GLN A 22 2.75 13.52 -0.40
CA GLN A 22 3.14 12.33 -1.16
C GLN A 22 4.05 11.46 -0.30
N PHE A 23 3.73 10.17 -0.20
CA PHE A 23 4.62 9.24 0.47
C PHE A 23 5.91 9.06 -0.34
N LYS A 24 7.04 9.34 0.31
CA LYS A 24 8.36 9.08 -0.23
C LYS A 24 8.95 7.87 0.50
N PRO A 25 8.98 6.68 -0.12
CA PRO A 25 9.53 5.50 0.53
C PRO A 25 11.03 5.64 0.82
N THR A 26 11.42 5.29 2.04
CA THR A 26 12.82 5.31 2.52
C THR A 26 13.42 3.90 2.53
N LYS A 27 14.73 3.79 2.77
CA LYS A 27 15.38 2.49 2.95
C LYS A 27 14.78 1.72 4.12
N ASP A 28 14.50 2.41 5.23
CA ASP A 28 13.94 1.81 6.44
C ASP A 28 12.52 1.30 6.20
N PHE A 29 11.71 2.03 5.43
CA PHE A 29 10.39 1.55 4.99
C PHE A 29 10.51 0.20 4.27
N TYR A 30 11.39 0.09 3.27
CA TYR A 30 11.58 -1.15 2.52
C TYR A 30 12.00 -2.32 3.41
N GLN A 31 12.88 -2.06 4.38
CA GLN A 31 13.31 -3.06 5.37
C GLN A 31 12.15 -3.47 6.29
N GLN A 32 11.39 -2.50 6.80
CA GLN A 32 10.27 -2.73 7.71
C GLN A 32 9.16 -3.55 7.05
N VAL A 33 8.78 -3.22 5.81
CA VAL A 33 7.70 -3.93 5.12
C VAL A 33 8.17 -5.21 4.42
N GLY A 34 9.48 -5.43 4.36
CA GLY A 34 10.08 -6.62 3.73
C GLY A 34 10.00 -6.62 2.20
N ILE A 35 9.96 -5.45 1.57
CA ILE A 35 9.83 -5.32 0.11
C ILE A 35 11.01 -4.54 -0.48
N ASN A 36 11.46 -4.89 -1.68
CA ASN A 36 12.44 -4.07 -2.38
C ASN A 36 11.77 -2.91 -3.15
N LYS A 37 12.56 -1.85 -3.40
CA LYS A 37 12.13 -0.64 -4.11
C LYS A 37 11.47 -0.91 -5.46
N HIS A 38 12.06 -1.80 -6.26
CA HIS A 38 11.57 -2.09 -7.60
C HIS A 38 10.18 -2.72 -7.55
N ARG A 39 9.99 -3.70 -6.67
CA ARG A 39 8.72 -4.40 -6.48
C ARG A 39 7.64 -3.46 -5.93
N PHE A 40 7.98 -2.62 -4.94
CA PHE A 40 7.07 -1.59 -4.45
C PHE A 40 6.63 -0.62 -5.56
N SER A 41 7.56 -0.19 -6.42
CA SER A 41 7.22 0.68 -7.55
C SER A 41 6.22 0.03 -8.52
N LYS A 42 6.34 -1.27 -8.80
CA LYS A 42 5.40 -1.99 -9.66
C LYS A 42 4.00 -2.08 -9.03
N ILE A 43 3.94 -2.34 -7.72
CA ILE A 43 2.68 -2.34 -6.95
C ILE A 43 2.01 -0.96 -7.01
N MET A 44 2.77 0.12 -6.76
CA MET A 44 2.25 1.49 -6.79
C MET A 44 1.73 1.92 -8.17
N ARG A 45 2.25 1.32 -9.25
CA ARG A 45 1.78 1.54 -10.63
C ARG A 45 0.62 0.63 -11.03
N GLY A 46 0.26 -0.36 -10.21
CA GLY A 46 -0.74 -1.36 -10.54
C GLY A 46 -0.28 -2.41 -11.56
N GLU A 47 1.03 -2.49 -11.86
CA GLU A 47 1.58 -3.48 -12.79
C GLU A 47 1.53 -4.89 -12.20
N ILE A 48 1.61 -5.01 -10.87
CA ILE A 48 1.52 -6.27 -10.13
C ILE A 48 0.68 -6.07 -8.87
N GLN A 49 0.10 -7.15 -8.36
CA GLN A 49 -0.55 -7.14 -7.06
C GLN A 49 0.45 -7.44 -5.92
N PRO A 50 0.28 -6.81 -4.74
CA PRO A 50 1.04 -7.18 -3.55
C PRO A 50 0.69 -8.62 -3.13
N GLN A 51 1.68 -9.35 -2.64
CA GLN A 51 1.42 -10.62 -1.95
C GLN A 51 0.70 -10.35 -0.62
N ARG A 52 0.03 -11.38 -0.09
CA ARG A 52 -0.75 -11.26 1.15
C ARG A 52 0.06 -10.69 2.33
N ASN A 53 1.30 -11.17 2.52
CA ASN A 53 2.21 -10.65 3.54
C ASN A 53 2.60 -9.18 3.28
N GLU A 54 2.92 -8.82 2.03
CA GLU A 54 3.25 -7.43 1.64
C GLU A 54 2.07 -6.50 1.86
N LEU A 55 0.86 -6.95 1.52
CA LEU A 55 -0.38 -6.21 1.74
C LEU A 55 -0.56 -5.90 3.24
N TYR A 56 -0.39 -6.90 4.10
CA TYR A 56 -0.50 -6.72 5.56
C TYR A 56 0.59 -5.81 6.11
N THR A 57 1.85 -5.96 5.72
CA THR A 57 2.95 -5.14 6.26
C THR A 57 2.87 -3.68 5.79
N ILE A 58 2.52 -3.46 4.52
CA ILE A 58 2.26 -2.12 3.98
C ILE A 58 1.06 -1.50 4.70
N ALA A 59 -0.06 -2.21 4.81
CA ALA A 59 -1.24 -1.70 5.50
C ALA A 59 -0.95 -1.36 6.98
N ALA A 60 -0.20 -2.21 7.68
CA ALA A 60 0.21 -1.95 9.06
C ALA A 60 1.09 -0.69 9.18
N HIS A 61 2.04 -0.47 8.26
CA HIS A 61 2.88 0.72 8.25
C HIS A 61 2.06 2.01 8.10
N PHE A 62 1.06 2.02 7.23
CA PHE A 62 0.18 3.17 7.01
C PHE A 62 -1.05 3.20 7.92
N GLN A 63 -1.15 2.28 8.89
CA GLN A 63 -2.30 2.14 9.79
C GLN A 63 -3.64 2.01 9.03
N ILE A 64 -3.61 1.35 7.87
CA ILE A 64 -4.80 1.09 7.06
C ILE A 64 -5.59 -0.07 7.71
N PRO A 65 -6.89 0.12 8.04
CA PRO A 65 -7.71 -0.92 8.64
C PRO A 65 -7.86 -2.16 7.74
N ALA A 66 -7.83 -3.36 8.34
CA ALA A 66 -7.91 -4.62 7.60
C ALA A 66 -9.19 -4.78 6.75
N HIS A 67 -10.31 -4.17 7.15
CA HIS A 67 -11.56 -4.20 6.37
C HIS A 67 -11.47 -3.46 5.03
N LYS A 68 -10.46 -2.59 4.84
CA LYS A 68 -10.20 -1.93 3.54
C LYS A 68 -9.36 -2.79 2.58
N LEU A 69 -8.85 -3.93 3.05
CA LEU A 69 -7.96 -4.82 2.30
C LEU A 69 -8.68 -6.03 1.66
N LEU A 70 -9.99 -6.21 1.94
CA LEU A 70 -10.81 -7.37 1.58
C LEU A 70 -12.02 -6.99 0.73
#